data_AF-I7LB84-F1
#
_entry.id   AF-I7LB84-F1
#
_cell.length_a   1.000
_cell.length_b   1.000
_cell.length_c   1.000
_cell.angle_alpha   90.00
_cell.angle_beta   90.00
_cell.angle_gamma   90.00
#
_symmetry.space_group_name_H-M   'P 1'
#
loop_
_entity.id
_entity.type
_entity.pdbx_description
1 polymer ?
#
loop_
_entity_poly.entity_id
_entity_poly.type
_entity_poly.pdbx_seq_one_letter_code
_entity_poly.pdbx_strand_id
1 'polypeptide(L)'
;MLAEDAFEARFTSWGKRRRRTALLVESGPAELGQFGSDEATVAGEEWTLERGDEGAAITREDGEVMRLRGRLGRDKELVAELPAGRFTLVNEARGDWVVVDAEGAKVAQFTGTGGGVRSAVLELATSPVGAPSPGAEGPATAEAAAGARDAADPAVESPATVALTDADVAALSWFARLILEARLERSSTVLIVVLVAATILALLTFLL
;
A
#
# COMPACT_ATOMS: atom_id res chain seq x y z
N MET A 1 24.61 -7.50 22.67
CA MET A 1 23.17 -7.77 22.89
C MET A 1 22.45 -6.80 21.98
N LEU A 2 22.00 -7.28 20.83
CA LEU A 2 21.47 -6.47 19.72
C LEU A 2 20.19 -5.79 20.20
N ALA A 3 20.13 -4.46 20.07
CA ALA A 3 18.87 -3.75 20.15
C ALA A 3 18.03 -4.27 18.98
N GLU A 4 16.93 -4.95 19.27
CA GLU A 4 15.93 -5.26 18.28
C GLU A 4 15.41 -3.92 17.78
N ASP A 5 15.75 -3.56 16.54
CA ASP A 5 15.13 -2.44 15.83
C ASP A 5 13.62 -2.70 15.85
N ALA A 6 12.93 -2.02 16.78
CA ALA A 6 11.50 -2.15 16.94
C ALA A 6 10.82 -1.54 15.71
N PHE A 7 10.59 -2.37 14.70
CA PHE A 7 9.70 -2.09 13.59
C PHE A 7 8.28 -1.98 14.16
N GLU A 8 7.79 -0.75 14.38
CA GLU A 8 6.39 -0.52 14.72
C GLU A 8 5.54 -0.73 13.46
N ALA A 9 5.12 -1.97 13.23
CA ALA A 9 4.22 -2.30 12.14
C ALA A 9 2.84 -1.68 12.42
N ARG A 10 2.52 -0.56 11.78
CA ARG A 10 1.13 -0.05 11.69
C ARG A 10 0.44 -0.77 10.54
N PHE A 11 -0.82 -1.15 10.70
CA PHE A 11 -1.60 -1.68 9.59
C PHE A 11 -2.97 -0.98 9.46
N THR A 12 -3.60 -1.13 8.31
CA THR A 12 -5.02 -0.78 8.13
C THR A 12 -5.83 -2.02 7.81
N SER A 13 -7.10 -2.02 8.21
CA SER A 13 -8.01 -3.12 7.89
C SER A 13 -9.39 -2.64 7.48
N TRP A 14 -10.11 -3.45 6.73
CA TRP A 14 -11.49 -3.14 6.32
C TRP A 14 -12.49 -3.64 7.37
N GLY A 15 -13.38 -2.75 7.80
CA GLY A 15 -14.49 -3.07 8.70
C GLY A 15 -15.56 -3.96 8.05
N LYS A 16 -16.65 -4.21 8.79
CA LYS A 16 -17.78 -5.01 8.28
C LYS A 16 -18.35 -4.38 7.01
N ARG A 17 -18.55 -5.19 5.97
CA ARG A 17 -19.13 -4.75 4.71
C ARG A 17 -20.51 -4.10 4.93
N ARG A 18 -20.62 -2.86 4.50
CA ARG A 18 -21.87 -2.06 4.45
C ARG A 18 -21.91 -1.33 3.10
N ARG A 19 -22.90 -0.46 2.89
CA ARG A 19 -22.96 0.40 1.69
C ARG A 19 -21.68 1.23 1.54
N ARG A 20 -21.23 1.86 2.63
CA ARG A 20 -19.89 2.43 2.78
C ARG A 20 -19.17 1.66 3.88
N THR A 21 -18.01 1.09 3.56
CA THR A 21 -17.24 0.22 4.46
C THR A 21 -16.11 1.05 5.06
N ALA A 22 -15.98 1.04 6.40
CA ALA A 22 -14.93 1.76 7.09
C ALA A 22 -13.55 1.14 6.81
N LEU A 23 -12.55 1.99 6.57
CA LEU A 23 -11.14 1.65 6.66
C LEU A 23 -10.67 2.00 8.07
N LEU A 24 -10.24 0.99 8.82
CA LEU A 24 -9.83 1.09 10.21
C LEU A 24 -8.32 1.27 10.31
N VAL A 25 -7.89 2.04 11.29
CA VAL A 25 -6.50 1.98 11.79
C VAL A 25 -6.38 0.71 12.62
N GLU A 26 -5.43 -0.13 12.26
CA GLU A 26 -5.21 -1.45 12.84
C GLU A 26 -6.52 -2.26 12.88
N SER A 27 -7.01 -2.60 14.09
CA SER A 27 -8.27 -3.33 14.30
C SER A 27 -9.44 -2.41 14.68
N GLY A 28 -9.26 -1.09 14.63
CA GLY A 28 -10.20 -0.08 15.11
C GLY A 28 -10.04 0.23 16.61
N PRO A 29 -10.89 1.13 17.17
CA PRO A 29 -12.09 1.71 16.55
C PRO A 29 -11.82 2.95 15.69
N ALA A 30 -10.58 3.44 15.62
CA ALA A 30 -10.26 4.60 14.80
C ALA A 30 -10.45 4.29 13.30
N GLU A 31 -11.10 5.20 12.58
CA GLU A 31 -11.38 5.08 11.14
C GLU A 31 -10.57 6.12 10.37
N LEU A 32 -9.98 5.73 9.24
CA LEU A 32 -9.35 6.64 8.27
C LEU A 32 -10.38 7.21 7.28
N GLY A 33 -11.43 6.44 6.99
CA GLY A 33 -12.48 6.87 6.07
C GLY A 33 -13.52 5.79 5.80
N GLN A 34 -14.53 6.15 5.02
CA GLN A 34 -15.63 5.27 4.63
C GLN A 34 -15.74 5.17 3.12
N PHE A 35 -15.65 3.94 2.60
CA PHE A 35 -15.47 3.69 1.17
C PHE A 35 -16.65 2.91 0.58
N GLY A 36 -17.25 3.47 -0.46
CA GLY A 36 -18.25 2.85 -1.32
C GLY A 36 -17.62 2.13 -2.52
N SER A 37 -18.39 1.99 -3.60
CA SER A 37 -17.94 1.40 -4.87
C SER A 37 -17.00 2.32 -5.64
N ASP A 38 -17.38 3.57 -5.74
CA ASP A 38 -16.87 4.60 -6.64
C ASP A 38 -16.78 5.97 -5.93
N GLU A 39 -17.10 6.01 -4.64
CA GLU A 39 -17.08 7.19 -3.78
C GLU A 39 -16.47 6.81 -2.42
N ALA A 40 -15.81 7.75 -1.76
CA ALA A 40 -15.34 7.58 -0.38
C ALA A 40 -15.35 8.92 0.36
N THR A 41 -15.39 8.86 1.70
CA THR A 41 -15.13 10.02 2.56
C THR A 41 -13.89 9.74 3.38
N VAL A 42 -12.84 10.54 3.26
CA VAL A 42 -11.57 10.38 3.99
C VAL A 42 -11.25 11.69 4.68
N ALA A 43 -11.02 11.65 6.00
CA ALA A 43 -10.82 12.85 6.82
C ALA A 43 -11.92 13.95 6.65
N GLY A 44 -13.13 13.58 6.19
CA GLY A 44 -14.22 14.51 5.92
C GLY A 44 -14.28 15.05 4.49
N GLU A 45 -13.31 14.73 3.64
CA GLU A 45 -13.28 15.09 2.22
C GLU A 45 -13.97 14.01 1.38
N GLU A 46 -14.77 14.42 0.40
CA GLU A 46 -15.36 13.47 -0.57
C GLU A 46 -14.38 13.15 -1.70
N TRP A 47 -14.20 11.87 -1.96
CA TRP A 47 -13.34 11.33 -2.99
C TRP A 47 -14.17 10.54 -3.99
N THR A 48 -13.84 10.63 -5.27
CA THR A 48 -14.44 9.83 -6.34
C THR A 48 -13.41 8.90 -6.96
N LEU A 49 -13.86 7.72 -7.38
CA LEU A 49 -13.02 6.71 -8.00
C LEU A 49 -13.52 6.40 -9.41
N GLU A 50 -12.62 6.54 -10.37
CA GLU A 50 -12.78 6.07 -11.73
C GLU A 50 -11.92 4.83 -11.96
N ARG A 51 -12.50 3.81 -12.58
CA ARG A 51 -11.80 2.56 -12.95
C ARG A 51 -11.79 2.43 -14.46
N GLY A 52 -10.67 1.97 -15.00
CA GLY A 52 -10.52 1.67 -16.43
C GLY A 52 -9.67 0.44 -16.66
N ASP A 53 -9.53 0.05 -17.92
CA ASP A 53 -8.74 -1.12 -18.29
C ASP A 53 -7.25 -0.96 -17.97
N GLU A 54 -6.75 0.28 -18.00
CA GLU A 54 -5.34 0.61 -17.75
C GLU A 54 -5.05 1.07 -16.32
N GLY A 55 -6.03 1.01 -15.42
CA GLY A 55 -5.81 1.40 -14.03
C GLY A 55 -7.03 2.00 -13.33
N ALA A 56 -6.75 2.85 -12.35
CA ALA A 56 -7.75 3.57 -11.59
C ALA A 56 -7.25 4.98 -11.22
N ALA A 57 -8.18 5.91 -11.02
CA ALA A 57 -7.90 7.26 -10.56
C ALA A 57 -8.84 7.62 -9.42
N ILE A 58 -8.26 8.14 -8.33
CA ILE A 58 -9.01 8.72 -7.21
C ILE A 58 -8.88 10.23 -7.33
N THR A 59 -10.00 10.94 -7.41
CA THR A 59 -10.04 12.41 -7.41
C THR A 59 -10.55 12.88 -6.06
N ARG A 60 -9.78 13.73 -5.38
CA ARG A 60 -10.15 14.35 -4.11
C ARG A 60 -11.01 15.60 -4.33
N GLU A 61 -11.59 16.12 -3.25
CA GLU A 61 -12.41 17.32 -3.27
C GLU A 61 -11.65 18.57 -3.76
N ASP A 62 -10.35 18.64 -3.49
CA ASP A 62 -9.44 19.71 -3.94
C ASP A 62 -9.01 19.60 -5.41
N GLY A 63 -9.45 18.54 -6.10
CA GLY A 63 -9.10 18.24 -7.49
C GLY A 63 -7.77 17.51 -7.67
N GLU A 64 -7.06 17.17 -6.59
CA GLU A 64 -5.87 16.32 -6.66
C GLU A 64 -6.26 14.91 -7.12
N VAL A 65 -5.46 14.35 -8.04
CA VAL A 65 -5.74 13.03 -8.63
C VAL A 65 -4.60 12.07 -8.31
N MET A 66 -4.91 11.06 -7.50
CA MET A 66 -4.04 9.91 -7.22
C MET A 66 -4.33 8.80 -8.23
N ARG A 67 -3.29 8.18 -8.80
CA ARG A 67 -3.46 7.20 -9.89
C ARG A 67 -2.82 5.88 -9.56
N LEU A 68 -3.45 4.82 -10.02
CA LEU A 68 -2.89 3.47 -10.09
C LEU A 68 -2.86 3.06 -11.56
N ARG A 69 -1.69 2.78 -12.12
CA ARG A 69 -1.50 2.38 -13.51
C ARG A 69 -1.21 0.90 -13.65
N GLY A 70 -1.74 0.32 -14.72
CA GLY A 70 -1.59 -1.07 -15.11
C GLY A 70 -2.91 -1.85 -15.02
N ARG A 71 -2.92 -3.03 -15.63
CA ARG A 71 -4.10 -3.89 -15.70
C ARG A 71 -4.25 -4.66 -14.40
N LEU A 72 -5.08 -4.16 -13.49
CA LEU A 72 -5.22 -4.63 -12.10
C LEU A 72 -5.38 -6.15 -11.96
N GLY A 73 -6.18 -6.76 -12.82
CA GLY A 73 -6.44 -8.21 -12.83
C GLY A 73 -5.38 -9.06 -13.54
N ARG A 74 -4.30 -8.47 -14.09
CA ARG A 74 -3.33 -9.18 -14.95
C ARG A 74 -1.87 -8.89 -14.63
N ASP A 75 -1.52 -7.63 -14.48
CA ASP A 75 -0.13 -7.23 -14.41
C ASP A 75 0.44 -7.60 -13.02
N LYS A 76 1.74 -7.94 -13.00
CA LYS A 76 2.47 -8.30 -11.78
C LYS A 76 3.10 -7.09 -11.10
N GLU A 77 3.21 -5.99 -11.82
CA GLU A 77 3.70 -4.72 -11.34
C GLU A 77 2.69 -3.65 -11.72
N LEU A 78 2.32 -2.83 -10.75
CA LEU A 78 1.42 -1.70 -10.90
C LEU A 78 2.08 -0.46 -10.29
N VAL A 79 1.77 0.71 -10.81
CA VAL A 79 2.42 1.95 -10.39
C VAL A 79 1.39 2.86 -9.75
N ALA A 80 1.58 3.22 -8.48
CA ALA A 80 0.80 4.25 -7.82
C ALA A 80 1.53 5.60 -7.87
N GLU A 81 0.80 6.65 -8.24
CA GLU A 81 1.22 8.05 -8.19
C GLU A 81 0.37 8.74 -7.13
N LEU A 82 1.00 9.13 -6.02
CA LEU A 82 0.38 9.74 -4.84
C LEU A 82 1.05 11.08 -4.53
N PRO A 83 0.45 11.94 -3.69
CA PRO A 83 1.10 13.15 -3.20
C PRO A 83 2.49 12.89 -2.60
N ALA A 84 2.65 11.80 -1.83
CA ALA A 84 3.94 11.43 -1.24
C ALA A 84 4.99 10.94 -2.27
N GLY A 85 4.59 10.65 -3.51
CA GLY A 85 5.50 10.23 -4.56
C GLY A 85 5.00 9.04 -5.37
N ARG A 86 5.93 8.39 -6.07
CA ARG A 86 5.65 7.24 -6.92
C ARG A 86 6.01 5.94 -6.19
N PHE A 87 5.10 4.99 -6.23
CA PHE A 87 5.27 3.67 -5.63
C PHE A 87 5.02 2.57 -6.64
N THR A 88 5.76 1.47 -6.51
CA THR A 88 5.56 0.27 -7.33
C THR A 88 4.99 -0.84 -6.46
N LEU A 89 3.83 -1.35 -6.85
CA LEU A 89 3.17 -2.49 -6.23
C LEU A 89 3.59 -3.73 -7.01
N VAL A 90 4.32 -4.64 -6.38
CA VAL A 90 4.90 -5.84 -6.99
C VAL A 90 4.23 -7.09 -6.41
N ASN A 91 3.75 -7.97 -7.28
CA ASN A 91 3.16 -9.24 -6.90
C ASN A 91 4.26 -10.32 -6.80
N GLU A 92 4.64 -10.68 -5.58
CA GLU A 92 5.70 -11.66 -5.34
C GLU A 92 5.19 -13.10 -5.56
N ALA A 93 4.02 -13.43 -5.03
CA ALA A 93 3.42 -14.75 -5.18
C ALA A 93 1.90 -14.70 -5.06
N ARG A 94 1.17 -15.33 -6.00
CA ARG A 94 -0.30 -15.46 -5.97
C ARG A 94 -1.04 -14.13 -5.64
N GLY A 95 -1.40 -13.94 -4.37
CA GLY A 95 -2.12 -12.79 -3.84
C GLY A 95 -1.31 -11.90 -2.91
N ASP A 96 -0.01 -12.16 -2.75
CA ASP A 96 0.91 -11.43 -1.88
C ASP A 96 1.60 -10.32 -2.68
N TRP A 97 1.56 -9.12 -2.13
CA TRP A 97 2.05 -7.91 -2.77
C TRP A 97 2.90 -7.10 -1.81
N VAL A 98 3.97 -6.51 -2.36
CA VAL A 98 4.79 -5.52 -1.69
C VAL A 98 4.65 -4.18 -2.40
N VAL A 99 4.72 -3.10 -1.64
CA VAL A 99 4.77 -1.74 -2.15
C VAL A 99 6.18 -1.22 -1.87
N VAL A 100 6.86 -0.79 -2.92
CA VAL A 100 8.18 -0.18 -2.84
C VAL A 100 8.13 1.28 -3.29
N ASP A 101 8.95 2.13 -2.69
CA ASP A 101 9.15 3.51 -3.13
C ASP A 101 9.99 3.59 -4.42
N ALA A 102 10.38 4.79 -4.82
CA ALA A 102 11.17 5.04 -6.03
C ALA A 102 12.60 4.49 -5.92
N GLU A 103 13.12 4.39 -4.69
CA GLU A 103 14.44 3.88 -4.34
C GLU A 103 14.46 2.36 -4.23
N GLY A 104 13.28 1.72 -4.27
CA GLY A 104 13.10 0.28 -4.15
C GLY A 104 13.03 -0.22 -2.71
N ALA A 105 12.94 0.68 -1.73
CA ALA A 105 12.73 0.32 -0.34
C ALA A 105 11.26 -0.05 -0.12
N LYS A 106 11.04 -1.12 0.67
CA LYS A 106 9.70 -1.61 0.97
C LYS A 106 9.02 -0.68 1.98
N VAL A 107 7.88 -0.12 1.58
CA VAL A 107 7.07 0.78 2.40
C VAL A 107 5.78 0.13 2.89
N ALA A 108 5.26 -0.87 2.17
CA ALA A 108 4.08 -1.60 2.61
C ALA A 108 3.99 -3.02 2.04
N GLN A 109 3.04 -3.81 2.54
CA GLN A 109 2.62 -5.07 1.94
C GLN A 109 1.14 -5.36 2.19
N PHE A 110 0.55 -6.19 1.34
CA PHE A 110 -0.80 -6.71 1.54
C PHE A 110 -0.96 -8.10 0.91
N THR A 111 -1.91 -8.87 1.42
CA THR A 111 -2.24 -10.19 0.87
C THR A 111 -3.75 -10.34 0.67
N GLY A 112 -4.13 -11.04 -0.40
CA GLY A 112 -5.49 -11.54 -0.61
C GLY A 112 -5.72 -12.97 -0.11
N THR A 113 -4.69 -13.64 0.39
CA THR A 113 -4.74 -15.07 0.76
C THR A 113 -5.40 -15.25 2.14
N GLY A 114 -6.31 -16.24 2.27
CA GLY A 114 -6.96 -16.59 3.56
C GLY A 114 -8.30 -15.90 3.88
N GLY A 115 -8.64 -14.81 3.20
CA GLY A 115 -9.93 -14.11 3.38
C GLY A 115 -10.46 -13.38 2.14
N GLY A 116 -9.70 -13.34 1.04
CA GLY A 116 -10.01 -12.51 -0.12
C GLY A 116 -9.99 -11.02 0.23
N VAL A 117 -10.76 -10.20 -0.50
CA VAL A 117 -10.94 -8.75 -0.28
C VAL A 117 -11.36 -8.41 1.17
N ARG A 118 -11.91 -9.38 1.90
CA ARG A 118 -12.52 -9.25 3.24
C ARG A 118 -11.50 -9.01 4.35
N SER A 119 -10.24 -9.32 4.10
CA SER A 119 -9.12 -9.17 5.04
C SER A 119 -7.92 -8.51 4.36
N ALA A 120 -8.17 -7.67 3.36
CA ALA A 120 -7.11 -6.87 2.75
C ALA A 120 -6.55 -5.94 3.82
N VAL A 121 -5.42 -6.34 4.39
CA VAL A 121 -4.69 -5.59 5.40
C VAL A 121 -3.49 -4.99 4.70
N LEU A 122 -3.33 -3.67 4.82
CA LEU A 122 -2.11 -3.00 4.36
C LEU A 122 -1.22 -2.82 5.58
N GLU A 123 -0.10 -3.52 5.60
CA GLU A 123 0.94 -3.38 6.62
C GLU A 123 1.94 -2.34 6.15
N LEU A 124 2.18 -1.32 6.95
CA LEU A 124 3.07 -0.20 6.67
C LEU A 124 4.39 -0.40 7.42
N ALA A 125 5.49 -0.10 6.73
CA ALA A 125 6.78 -0.01 7.38
C ALA A 125 6.90 1.36 8.08
N THR A 126 6.97 1.36 9.41
CA THR A 126 7.59 2.49 10.12
C THR A 126 9.04 2.12 10.39
N SER A 127 9.97 2.91 9.87
CA SER A 127 11.34 2.92 10.38
C SER A 127 11.41 4.04 11.41
N PRO A 128 11.99 3.83 12.61
CA PRO A 128 12.03 4.88 13.62
C PRO A 128 12.76 6.12 13.08
N VAL A 129 12.04 7.23 13.09
CA VAL A 129 12.58 8.58 12.91
C VAL A 129 13.62 8.84 14.00
N GLY A 130 14.87 9.05 13.59
CA GLY A 130 15.90 9.71 14.39
C GLY A 130 16.33 8.99 15.67
N ALA A 131 17.16 7.95 15.55
CA ALA A 131 18.11 7.62 16.62
C ALA A 131 19.38 8.47 16.44
N PRO A 132 19.83 9.27 17.42
CA PRO A 132 21.17 9.85 17.35
C PRO A 132 22.18 8.71 17.27
N SER A 133 23.08 8.78 16.29
CA SER A 133 24.23 7.86 16.21
C SER A 133 24.93 7.81 17.57
N PRO A 134 25.07 6.64 18.22
CA PRO A 134 25.88 6.51 19.42
C PRO A 134 27.34 6.48 18.99
N GLY A 135 27.90 7.67 18.74
CA GLY A 135 29.19 7.79 18.07
C GLY A 135 29.95 9.07 18.35
N ALA A 136 29.73 9.73 19.48
CA ALA A 136 30.66 10.73 19.99
C ALA A 136 30.42 10.94 21.49
N GLU A 137 31.01 10.09 22.32
CA GLU A 137 31.52 10.48 23.65
C GLU A 137 32.23 9.28 24.30
N GLY A 138 33.53 9.16 24.01
CA GLY A 138 34.49 8.53 24.91
C GLY A 138 35.32 9.66 25.55
N PRO A 139 35.50 9.68 26.89
CA PRO A 139 36.24 10.75 27.54
C PRO A 139 37.74 10.50 27.44
N ALA A 140 38.48 11.40 26.79
CA ALA A 140 39.93 11.47 26.94
C ALA A 140 40.39 12.93 26.81
N THR A 141 40.65 13.51 27.98
CA THR A 141 41.75 14.43 28.33
C THR A 141 42.21 15.50 27.32
N ALA A 142 42.17 16.74 27.81
CA ALA A 142 42.74 17.97 27.28
C ALA A 142 44.14 17.86 26.64
N GLU A 143 44.34 18.52 25.49
CA GLU A 143 45.37 19.57 25.32
C GLU A 143 45.15 20.39 24.03
N ALA A 144 45.68 21.60 24.03
CA ALA A 144 45.39 22.70 23.12
C ALA A 144 46.13 22.67 21.77
N ALA A 145 45.50 23.21 20.70
CA ALA A 145 46.11 24.15 19.76
C ALA A 145 45.07 24.73 18.79
N ALA A 146 45.18 26.03 18.53
CA ALA A 146 44.33 26.83 17.65
C ALA A 146 44.66 26.64 16.16
N GLY A 147 43.66 26.78 15.27
CA GLY A 147 43.92 26.93 13.83
C GLY A 147 42.73 26.72 12.89
N ALA A 148 42.01 27.82 12.60
CA ALA A 148 41.43 28.20 11.30
C ALA A 148 40.68 27.19 10.39
N ARG A 149 39.40 27.54 10.18
CA ARG A 149 38.70 27.72 8.89
C ARG A 149 38.23 26.50 8.08
N ASP A 150 36.91 26.52 7.85
CA ASP A 150 36.27 26.39 6.54
C ASP A 150 36.31 25.01 5.87
N ALA A 151 35.33 24.18 6.23
CA ALA A 151 34.65 23.29 5.30
C ALA A 151 33.27 23.01 5.88
N ALA A 152 32.25 23.60 5.26
CA ALA A 152 30.88 23.19 5.44
C ALA A 152 30.77 21.71 5.09
N ASP A 153 30.51 20.90 6.11
CA ASP A 153 30.08 19.52 5.96
C ASP A 153 28.72 19.58 5.23
N PRO A 154 28.57 19.08 3.99
CA PRO A 154 27.26 19.01 3.40
C PRO A 154 26.50 17.99 4.23
N ALA A 155 25.44 18.47 4.89
CA ALA A 155 24.50 17.66 5.63
C ALA A 155 24.27 16.35 4.86
N VAL A 156 24.71 15.24 5.47
CA VAL A 156 24.33 13.90 5.03
C VAL A 156 22.82 13.88 5.17
N GLU A 157 22.13 14.08 4.04
CA GLU A 157 20.69 13.95 3.90
C GLU A 157 20.39 12.51 4.30
N SER A 158 19.93 12.33 5.53
CA SER A 158 19.52 11.03 6.06
C SER A 158 18.43 10.48 5.14
N PRO A 159 18.40 9.17 4.83
CA PRO A 159 17.46 8.62 3.87
C PRO A 159 16.05 8.98 4.34
N ALA A 160 15.42 9.90 3.61
CA ALA A 160 14.07 10.35 3.87
C ALA A 160 13.17 9.13 3.66
N THR A 161 12.86 8.43 4.74
CA THR A 161 11.83 7.40 4.74
C THR A 161 10.55 8.12 4.34
N VAL A 162 9.99 7.80 3.18
CA VAL A 162 8.86 8.53 2.61
C VAL A 162 7.71 8.53 3.63
N ALA A 163 7.44 9.70 4.21
CA ALA A 163 6.40 9.86 5.21
C ALA A 163 5.04 9.85 4.50
N LEU A 164 4.37 8.70 4.52
CA LEU A 164 3.02 8.55 3.98
C LEU A 164 2.01 9.27 4.88
N THR A 165 1.22 10.17 4.29
CA THR A 165 0.10 10.80 4.98
C THR A 165 -1.05 9.81 5.16
N ASP A 166 -2.01 10.11 6.05
CA ASP A 166 -3.22 9.27 6.19
C ASP A 166 -4.02 9.20 4.87
N ALA A 167 -3.96 10.24 4.04
CA ALA A 167 -4.56 10.24 2.70
C ALA A 167 -3.83 9.27 1.76
N ASP A 168 -2.49 9.27 1.75
CA ASP A 168 -1.71 8.30 0.95
C ASP A 168 -2.00 6.86 1.40
N VAL A 169 -2.06 6.62 2.71
CA VAL A 169 -2.40 5.32 3.30
C VAL A 169 -3.82 4.88 2.91
N ALA A 170 -4.78 5.80 2.96
CA ALA A 170 -6.16 5.55 2.55
C ALA A 170 -6.25 5.20 1.06
N ALA A 171 -5.55 5.94 0.20
CA ALA A 171 -5.49 5.69 -1.24
C ALA A 171 -4.84 4.35 -1.57
N LEU A 172 -3.68 4.04 -0.97
CA LEU A 172 -3.02 2.73 -1.11
C LEU A 172 -3.92 1.58 -0.66
N SER A 173 -4.62 1.75 0.47
CA SER A 173 -5.55 0.74 0.97
C SER A 173 -6.70 0.51 -0.02
N TRP A 174 -7.25 1.58 -0.60
CA TRP A 174 -8.29 1.49 -1.61
C TRP A 174 -7.78 0.80 -2.88
N PHE A 175 -6.60 1.20 -3.37
CA PHE A 175 -5.94 0.56 -4.51
C PHE A 175 -5.65 -0.92 -4.30
N ALA A 176 -5.11 -1.31 -3.14
CA ALA A 176 -4.89 -2.70 -2.77
C ALA A 176 -6.20 -3.51 -2.87
N ARG A 177 -7.29 -2.95 -2.35
CA ARG A 177 -8.62 -3.55 -2.46
C ARG A 177 -9.07 -3.71 -3.93
N LEU A 178 -8.89 -2.69 -4.78
CA LEU A 178 -9.24 -2.77 -6.20
C LEU A 178 -8.47 -3.86 -6.95
N ILE A 179 -7.18 -4.00 -6.65
CA ILE A 179 -6.33 -5.03 -7.24
C ILE A 179 -6.84 -6.42 -6.90
N LEU A 180 -7.15 -6.64 -5.61
CA LEU A 180 -7.68 -7.93 -5.14
C LEU A 180 -9.07 -8.23 -5.70
N GLU A 181 -9.94 -7.22 -5.79
CA GLU A 181 -11.27 -7.32 -6.42
C GLU A 181 -11.13 -7.75 -7.89
N ALA A 182 -10.32 -7.04 -8.69
CA ALA A 182 -10.14 -7.32 -10.11
C ALA A 182 -9.55 -8.72 -10.37
N ARG A 183 -8.62 -9.20 -9.52
CA ARG A 183 -8.06 -10.55 -9.64
C ARG A 183 -9.06 -11.63 -9.25
N LEU A 184 -9.88 -11.40 -8.23
CA LEU A 184 -10.93 -12.32 -7.81
C LEU A 184 -12.02 -12.46 -8.89
N GLU A 185 -12.45 -11.35 -9.48
CA GLU A 185 -13.44 -11.30 -10.56
C GLU A 185 -12.96 -12.09 -11.78
N ARG A 186 -11.71 -11.90 -12.17
CA ARG A 186 -11.11 -12.65 -13.29
C ARG A 186 -11.07 -14.15 -13.01
N SER A 187 -10.60 -14.55 -11.82
CA SER A 187 -10.53 -15.97 -11.45
C SER A 187 -11.92 -16.62 -11.44
N SER A 188 -12.91 -15.91 -10.89
CA SER A 188 -14.30 -16.39 -10.84
C SER A 188 -14.90 -16.52 -12.23
N THR A 189 -14.65 -15.55 -13.12
CA THR A 189 -15.11 -15.58 -14.51
C THR A 189 -14.55 -16.79 -15.26
N VAL A 190 -13.25 -17.06 -15.14
CA VAL A 190 -12.62 -18.23 -15.76
C VAL A 190 -13.24 -19.52 -15.25
N LEU A 191 -13.44 -19.64 -13.93
CA LEU A 191 -14.05 -20.81 -13.31
C LEU A 191 -15.49 -21.04 -13.80
N ILE A 192 -16.30 -19.99 -13.87
CA ILE A 192 -17.68 -20.07 -14.39
C ILE A 192 -17.67 -20.57 -15.84
N VAL A 193 -16.82 -19.99 -16.69
CA VAL A 193 -16.72 -20.41 -18.10
C VAL A 193 -16.32 -21.89 -18.22
N VAL A 194 -15.35 -22.34 -17.42
CA VAL A 194 -14.92 -23.74 -17.40
C VAL A 194 -16.04 -24.66 -16.93
N LEU A 195 -16.76 -24.31 -15.85
CA LEU A 195 -17.87 -25.12 -15.34
C LEU A 195 -19.02 -25.21 -16.34
N VAL A 196 -19.36 -24.11 -17.02
CA VAL A 196 -20.39 -24.11 -18.06
C VAL A 196 -19.96 -25.00 -19.23
N ALA A 197 -18.72 -24.88 -19.69
CA ALA A 197 -18.21 -25.71 -20.78
C ALA A 197 -18.20 -27.21 -20.42
N ALA A 198 -17.77 -27.55 -19.20
CA ALA A 198 -17.79 -28.93 -18.70
C ALA A 198 -19.22 -29.47 -18.59
N THR A 199 -20.17 -28.64 -18.15
CA THR A 199 -21.60 -29.00 -18.07
C THR A 199 -22.17 -29.29 -19.46
N ILE A 200 -21.87 -28.43 -20.45
CA ILE A 200 -22.29 -28.64 -21.84
C ILE A 200 -21.70 -29.94 -22.38
N LEU A 201 -20.41 -30.19 -22.17
CA LEU A 201 -19.75 -31.42 -22.62
C LEU A 201 -20.41 -32.66 -22.01
N ALA A 202 -20.69 -32.65 -20.70
CA ALA A 202 -21.35 -33.76 -20.01
C ALA A 202 -22.73 -34.06 -20.59
N LEU A 203 -23.53 -33.03 -20.89
CA LEU A 203 -24.83 -33.19 -21.54
C LEU A 203 -24.71 -33.74 -22.95
N LEU A 204 -23.75 -33.25 -23.75
CA LEU A 204 -23.50 -33.76 -25.10
C LEU A 204 -23.08 -35.23 -25.09
N THR A 205 -22.21 -35.63 -24.16
CA THR A 205 -21.79 -37.03 -24.01
C THR A 205 -22.92 -37.94 -23.54
N PHE A 206 -23.89 -37.42 -22.79
CA PHE A 206 -25.04 -38.19 -22.34
C PHE A 206 -26.09 -38.39 -23.44
N LEU A 207 -26.19 -37.44 -24.38
CA LEU A 207 -27.16 -37.46 -25.47
C LEU A 207 -26.67 -38.22 -26.72
N LEU A 208 -25.37 -38.53 -26.82
CA LEU A 208 -24.76 -39.31 -27.89
C LEU A 208 -24.71 -40.80 -27.54
#